data_AF-A0A2S5DLF7-F1
#
_entry.id   AF-A0A2S5DLF7-F1
#
_cell.length_a   1.000
_cell.length_b   1.000
_cell.length_c   1.000
_cell.angle_alpha   90.00
_cell.angle_beta   90.00
_cell.angle_gamma   90.00
#
_symmetry.space_group_name_H-M   'P 1'
#
loop_
_entity.id
_entity.type
_entity.pdbx_description
1 polymer ?
#
loop_
_entity_poly.entity_id
_entity_poly.type
_entity_poly.pdbx_seq_one_letter_code
_entity_poly.pdbx_strand_id
1 'polypeptide(L)'
;MTAAPRAAIRAETAAIVPLDALEAEHQHAALAWIDSGAELWRRQKPATPPVHLSTYFALLDDAGMLLVDHMNAGLWLPPGGHVDPGEHPRDTVARELFEELGLSGIAVPAASFITLTAVAGHHQDVTLWYALPVSRDLPLRHDQTEFREARWFDFDQLPHADSEPHLARFVAKLDKIDI
;
A
#
# COMPACT_ATOMS: atom_id res chain seq x y z
N MET A 1 4.14 0.63 -26.17
CA MET A 1 2.93 0.00 -25.59
C MET A 1 2.87 0.19 -24.07
N THR A 2 2.98 1.42 -23.57
CA THR A 2 3.14 1.71 -22.11
C THR A 2 2.13 2.74 -21.57
N ALA A 3 1.24 3.27 -22.41
CA ALA A 3 0.34 4.38 -22.03
C ALA A 3 -0.92 3.93 -21.25
N ALA A 4 -1.40 2.71 -21.47
CA ALA A 4 -2.64 2.20 -20.87
C ALA A 4 -2.56 2.10 -19.32
N PRO A 5 -1.53 1.48 -18.70
CA PRO A 5 -1.45 1.42 -17.24
C PRO A 5 -1.23 2.79 -16.61
N ARG A 6 -0.41 3.66 -17.21
CA ARG A 6 -0.13 5.00 -16.63
C ARG A 6 -1.39 5.86 -16.52
N ALA A 7 -2.22 5.90 -17.57
CA ALA A 7 -3.45 6.69 -17.55
C ALA A 7 -4.44 6.18 -16.48
N ALA A 8 -4.54 4.86 -16.31
CA ALA A 8 -5.37 4.24 -15.27
C ALA A 8 -4.85 4.54 -13.86
N ILE A 9 -3.53 4.39 -13.64
CA ILE A 9 -2.86 4.75 -12.37
C ILE A 9 -3.13 6.21 -12.03
N ARG A 10 -2.92 7.11 -13.00
CA ARG A 10 -3.19 8.55 -12.82
C ARG A 10 -4.65 8.82 -12.43
N ALA A 11 -5.60 8.16 -13.10
CA ALA A 11 -7.02 8.32 -12.83
C ALA A 11 -7.39 7.82 -11.43
N GLU A 12 -6.87 6.68 -11.00
CA GLU A 12 -7.06 6.15 -9.65
C GLU A 12 -6.44 7.07 -8.60
N THR A 13 -5.19 7.50 -8.79
CA THR A 13 -4.53 8.47 -7.90
C THR A 13 -5.33 9.77 -7.77
N ALA A 14 -5.87 10.31 -8.87
CA ALA A 14 -6.66 11.53 -8.87
C ALA A 14 -8.04 11.36 -8.22
N ALA A 15 -8.58 10.14 -8.17
CA ALA A 15 -9.88 9.85 -7.58
C ALA A 15 -9.83 9.75 -6.04
N ILE A 16 -8.64 9.62 -5.44
CA ILE A 16 -8.47 9.62 -3.99
C ILE A 16 -8.94 10.97 -3.43
N VAL A 17 -9.84 10.96 -2.46
CA VAL A 17 -10.24 12.16 -1.72
C VAL A 17 -9.29 12.31 -0.53
N PRO A 18 -8.43 13.35 -0.46
CA PRO A 18 -7.48 13.46 0.65
C PRO A 18 -8.14 13.65 2.01
N LEU A 19 -7.61 12.99 3.04
CA LEU A 19 -7.99 13.10 4.45
C LEU A 19 -7.62 14.47 5.03
N ASP A 20 -6.41 14.92 4.71
CA ASP A 20 -5.77 16.11 5.29
C ASP A 20 -4.85 16.80 4.25
N ALA A 21 -4.25 17.92 4.67
CA ALA A 21 -3.37 18.71 3.80
C ALA A 21 -2.10 17.95 3.36
N LEU A 22 -1.58 17.06 4.20
CA LEU A 22 -0.38 16.28 3.88
C LEU A 22 -0.68 15.22 2.82
N GLU A 23 -1.84 14.54 2.90
CA GLU A 23 -2.25 13.62 1.83
C GLU A 23 -2.51 14.38 0.53
N ALA A 24 -3.09 15.58 0.59
CA ALA A 24 -3.30 16.40 -0.60
C ALA A 24 -1.96 16.80 -1.25
N GLU A 25 -0.94 17.10 -0.46
CA GLU A 25 0.43 17.34 -0.94
C GLU A 25 1.02 16.08 -1.59
N HIS A 26 0.92 14.92 -0.93
CA HIS A 26 1.37 13.64 -1.46
C HIS A 26 0.69 13.29 -2.78
N GLN A 27 -0.63 13.45 -2.86
CA GLN A 27 -1.41 13.22 -4.07
C GLN A 27 -0.96 14.15 -5.20
N HIS A 28 -0.79 15.44 -4.92
CA HIS A 28 -0.35 16.40 -5.92
C HIS A 28 1.04 16.05 -6.47
N ALA A 29 1.98 15.72 -5.58
CA ALA A 29 3.32 15.30 -5.96
C ALA A 29 3.32 13.99 -6.78
N ALA A 30 2.50 13.00 -6.38
CA ALA A 30 2.33 11.76 -7.12
C ALA A 30 1.79 12.01 -8.53
N LEU A 31 0.75 12.84 -8.67
CA LEU A 31 0.17 13.21 -9.97
C LEU A 31 1.18 13.93 -10.85
N ALA A 32 1.94 14.89 -10.30
CA ALA A 32 2.98 15.59 -11.04
C ALA A 32 4.09 14.63 -11.51
N TRP A 33 4.49 13.68 -10.67
CA TRP A 33 5.45 12.64 -11.04
C TRP A 33 4.91 11.72 -12.13
N ILE A 34 3.67 11.26 -12.02
CA ILE A 34 3.00 10.45 -13.06
C ILE A 34 2.89 11.23 -14.38
N ASP A 35 2.56 12.52 -14.35
CA ASP A 35 2.41 13.36 -15.53
C ASP A 35 3.75 13.72 -16.19
N SER A 36 4.85 13.69 -15.44
CA SER A 36 6.19 13.98 -15.96
C SER A 36 6.70 12.95 -16.99
N GLY A 37 6.10 11.77 -17.04
CA GLY A 37 6.59 10.65 -17.85
C GLY A 37 7.77 9.89 -17.24
N ALA A 38 8.26 10.28 -16.04
CA ALA A 38 9.29 9.57 -15.29
C ALA A 38 8.88 8.12 -15.01
N GLU A 39 9.85 7.21 -14.96
CA GLU A 39 9.61 5.78 -14.76
C GLU A 39 8.90 5.49 -13.43
N LEU A 40 7.84 4.66 -13.45
CA LEU A 40 7.00 4.39 -12.26
C LEU A 40 7.45 3.15 -11.47
N TRP A 41 8.14 2.21 -12.13
CA TRP A 41 8.49 0.91 -11.56
C TRP A 41 9.96 0.85 -11.20
N ARG A 42 10.27 0.09 -10.16
CA ARG A 42 11.65 -0.27 -9.83
C ARG A 42 12.19 -1.22 -10.90
N ARG A 43 13.20 -0.76 -11.65
CA ARG A 43 13.89 -1.52 -12.70
C ARG A 43 15.00 -2.40 -12.16
N GLN A 44 15.66 -1.96 -11.10
CA GLN A 44 16.78 -2.67 -10.50
C GLN A 44 16.78 -2.51 -8.98
N LYS A 45 17.04 -3.62 -8.27
CA LYS A 45 17.26 -3.61 -6.82
C LYS A 45 18.60 -2.92 -6.49
N PRO A 46 18.71 -2.19 -5.36
CA PRO A 46 17.67 -2.06 -4.34
C PRO A 46 16.58 -1.04 -4.72
N ALA A 47 16.90 0.00 -5.50
CA ALA A 47 15.99 1.13 -5.69
C ALA A 47 16.32 2.02 -6.91
N THR A 48 16.36 1.45 -8.12
CA THR A 48 16.57 2.24 -9.35
C THR A 48 15.35 2.15 -10.26
N PRO A 49 14.73 3.27 -10.69
CA PRO A 49 14.97 4.65 -10.22
C PRO A 49 14.64 4.84 -8.72
N PRO A 50 15.10 5.95 -8.08
CA PRO A 50 14.93 6.17 -6.65
C PRO A 50 13.50 6.57 -6.23
N VAL A 51 12.58 6.71 -7.18
CA VAL A 51 11.15 6.88 -6.89
C VAL A 51 10.42 5.79 -7.64
N HIS A 52 9.57 5.04 -6.95
CA HIS A 52 8.78 3.98 -7.57
C HIS A 52 7.46 3.78 -6.85
N LEU A 53 6.52 3.21 -7.59
CA LEU A 53 5.15 2.95 -7.16
C LEU A 53 5.10 1.64 -6.38
N SER A 54 4.45 1.70 -5.22
CA SER A 54 4.20 0.56 -4.35
C SER A 54 2.72 0.52 -3.96
N THR A 55 2.32 -0.58 -3.36
CA THR A 55 0.96 -0.77 -2.84
C THR A 55 1.02 -1.25 -1.40
N TYR A 56 0.03 -0.84 -0.62
CA TYR A 56 -0.32 -1.47 0.64
C TYR A 56 -1.76 -1.92 0.57
N PHE A 57 -2.07 -3.07 1.15
CA PHE A 57 -3.45 -3.51 1.33
C PHE A 57 -3.71 -3.85 2.80
N ALA A 58 -4.68 -3.15 3.37
CA ALA A 58 -5.15 -3.38 4.71
C ALA A 58 -6.30 -4.39 4.67
N LEU A 59 -6.02 -5.63 5.07
CA LEU A 59 -7.09 -6.55 5.45
C LEU A 59 -7.69 -6.07 6.76
N LEU A 60 -8.99 -5.79 6.77
CA LEU A 60 -9.66 -5.21 7.92
C LEU A 60 -11.07 -5.77 8.12
N ASP A 61 -11.55 -5.66 9.35
CA ASP A 61 -12.96 -5.81 9.72
C ASP A 61 -13.38 -4.67 10.65
N ASP A 62 -14.57 -4.77 11.24
CA ASP A 62 -15.14 -3.72 12.10
C ASP A 62 -14.31 -3.43 13.35
N ALA A 63 -13.45 -4.36 13.79
CA ALA A 63 -12.72 -4.24 15.04
C ALA A 63 -11.23 -3.94 14.84
N GLY A 64 -10.65 -4.28 13.69
CA GLY A 64 -9.20 -4.13 13.51
C GLY A 64 -8.69 -4.43 12.12
N MET A 65 -7.36 -4.54 12.02
CA MET A 65 -6.66 -4.81 10.78
C MET A 65 -5.46 -5.74 10.96
N LEU A 66 -5.09 -6.41 9.88
CA LEU A 66 -3.87 -7.21 9.81
C LEU A 66 -2.65 -6.32 9.58
N LEU A 67 -1.58 -6.55 10.33
CA LEU A 67 -0.24 -6.05 10.06
C LEU A 67 0.76 -7.21 9.98
N VAL A 68 1.86 -6.98 9.29
CA VAL A 68 3.01 -7.90 9.17
C VAL A 68 4.25 -7.29 9.82
N ASP A 69 4.99 -8.07 10.59
CA ASP A 69 6.30 -7.68 11.17
C ASP A 69 7.39 -7.91 10.12
N HIS A 70 7.71 -6.86 9.36
CA HIS A 70 8.57 -6.95 8.18
C HIS A 70 10.06 -6.95 8.57
N MET A 71 10.76 -8.05 8.24
CA MET A 71 12.15 -8.29 8.67
C MET A 71 13.14 -7.22 8.18
N ASN A 72 13.02 -6.79 6.92
CA ASN A 72 13.92 -5.81 6.32
C ASN A 72 13.60 -4.36 6.74
N ALA A 73 12.32 -4.04 6.88
CA ALA A 73 11.90 -2.70 7.32
C ALA A 73 12.10 -2.49 8.83
N GLY A 74 12.02 -3.57 9.61
CA GLY A 74 12.05 -3.51 11.07
C GLY A 74 10.83 -2.80 11.67
N LEU A 75 9.70 -2.84 10.97
CA LEU A 75 8.44 -2.17 11.31
C LEU A 75 7.26 -3.10 11.07
N TRP A 76 6.17 -2.82 11.77
CA TRP A 76 4.83 -3.33 11.47
C TRP A 76 4.20 -2.55 10.33
N LEU A 77 3.86 -3.24 9.25
CA LEU A 77 3.33 -2.63 8.04
C LEU A 77 2.02 -3.31 7.64
N PRO A 78 1.12 -2.62 6.94
CA PRO A 78 0.19 -3.34 6.06
C PRO A 78 1.02 -4.18 5.06
N PRO A 79 0.57 -5.39 4.73
CA PRO A 79 1.21 -6.14 3.65
C PRO A 79 1.07 -5.42 2.30
N GLY A 80 1.95 -5.75 1.35
CA GLY A 80 2.04 -5.10 0.06
C GLY A 80 3.46 -4.93 -0.47
N GLY A 81 3.53 -4.64 -1.76
CA GLY A 81 4.78 -4.60 -2.49
C GLY A 81 4.78 -3.68 -3.70
N HIS A 82 5.90 -3.73 -4.42
CA HIS A 82 6.19 -2.83 -5.53
C HIS A 82 5.36 -3.19 -6.76
N VAL A 83 4.91 -2.20 -7.51
CA VAL A 83 4.19 -2.41 -8.77
C VAL A 83 5.18 -2.81 -9.87
N ASP A 84 4.91 -3.92 -10.55
CA ASP A 84 5.77 -4.41 -11.62
C ASP A 84 5.54 -3.68 -12.96
N PRO A 85 6.52 -3.71 -13.90
CA PRO A 85 6.40 -3.05 -15.19
C PRO A 85 5.17 -3.49 -15.98
N GLY A 86 4.23 -2.55 -16.17
CA GLY A 86 3.00 -2.79 -16.94
C GLY A 86 1.84 -3.36 -16.12
N GLU A 87 2.03 -3.60 -14.83
CA GLU A 87 1.01 -4.04 -13.89
C GLU A 87 0.11 -2.86 -13.47
N HIS A 88 -1.19 -3.10 -13.30
CA HIS A 88 -2.06 -2.15 -12.62
C HIS A 88 -1.90 -2.34 -11.11
N PRO A 89 -1.89 -1.28 -10.27
CA PRO A 89 -1.72 -1.42 -8.82
C PRO A 89 -2.69 -2.39 -8.13
N ARG A 90 -3.92 -2.51 -8.63
CA ARG A 90 -4.86 -3.54 -8.12
C ARG A 90 -4.46 -4.97 -8.46
N ASP A 91 -3.80 -5.19 -9.60
CA ASP A 91 -3.23 -6.49 -9.95
C ASP A 91 -2.04 -6.80 -9.03
N THR A 92 -1.22 -5.79 -8.70
CA THR A 92 -0.16 -5.89 -7.67
C THR A 92 -0.75 -6.35 -6.35
N VAL A 93 -1.82 -5.72 -5.85
CA VAL A 93 -2.49 -6.14 -4.61
C VAL A 93 -2.96 -7.60 -4.70
N ALA A 94 -3.56 -8.01 -5.82
CA ALA A 94 -4.03 -9.38 -5.99
C ALA A 94 -2.88 -10.41 -6.01
N ARG A 95 -1.74 -10.05 -6.62
CA ARG A 95 -0.51 -10.87 -6.62
C ARG A 95 0.08 -10.97 -5.22
N GLU A 96 0.30 -9.84 -4.56
CA GLU A 96 0.90 -9.79 -3.22
C GLU A 96 0.00 -10.48 -2.17
N LEU A 97 -1.33 -10.35 -2.26
CA LEU A 97 -2.26 -11.15 -1.42
C LEU A 97 -1.97 -12.65 -1.49
N PHE A 98 -1.63 -13.15 -2.67
CA PHE A 98 -1.30 -14.56 -2.86
C PHE A 98 0.12 -14.89 -2.42
N GLU A 99 1.11 -14.08 -2.83
CA GLU A 99 2.53 -14.30 -2.55
C GLU A 99 2.82 -14.17 -1.05
N GLU A 100 2.33 -13.08 -0.44
CA GLU A 100 2.61 -12.73 0.95
C GLU A 100 1.70 -13.43 1.93
N LEU A 101 0.42 -13.69 1.61
CA LEU A 101 -0.58 -14.20 2.57
C LEU A 101 -1.28 -15.50 2.14
N GLY A 102 -1.01 -16.01 0.92
CA GLY A 102 -1.67 -17.21 0.39
C GLY A 102 -3.15 -17.03 0.07
N LEU A 103 -3.62 -15.79 -0.09
CA LEU A 103 -5.02 -15.46 -0.31
C LEU A 103 -5.31 -15.23 -1.79
N SER A 104 -6.48 -15.66 -2.27
CA SER A 104 -6.90 -15.47 -3.65
C SER A 104 -8.40 -15.23 -3.73
N GLY A 105 -8.86 -14.58 -4.81
CA GLY A 105 -10.28 -14.29 -5.01
C GLY A 105 -10.85 -13.17 -4.12
N ILE A 106 -9.98 -12.43 -3.41
CA ILE A 106 -10.38 -11.25 -2.64
C ILE A 106 -10.58 -10.08 -3.62
N ALA A 107 -11.73 -9.41 -3.52
CA ALA A 107 -12.00 -8.23 -4.32
C ALA A 107 -11.10 -7.07 -3.91
N VAL A 108 -10.49 -6.40 -4.89
CA VAL A 108 -9.62 -5.23 -4.65
C VAL A 108 -10.40 -3.97 -5.06
N PRO A 109 -10.83 -3.13 -4.09
CA PRO A 109 -11.53 -1.89 -4.38
C PRO A 109 -10.57 -0.82 -4.91
N ALA A 110 -11.06 0.41 -5.06
CA ALA A 110 -10.20 1.54 -5.39
C ALA A 110 -9.25 1.88 -4.25
N ALA A 111 -8.07 2.41 -4.59
CA ALA A 111 -7.17 2.99 -3.62
C ALA A 111 -7.90 4.07 -2.80
N SER A 112 -7.75 4.02 -1.49
CA SER A 112 -8.43 4.93 -0.55
C SER A 112 -7.48 5.95 0.04
N PHE A 113 -6.17 5.73 0.01
CA PHE A 113 -5.17 6.61 0.61
C PHE A 113 -3.86 6.60 -0.20
N ILE A 114 -3.09 7.69 -0.12
CA ILE A 114 -1.78 7.80 -0.78
C ILE A 114 -0.71 8.42 0.11
N THR A 115 0.49 7.83 0.08
CA THR A 115 1.66 8.34 0.81
C THR A 115 2.88 8.45 -0.09
N LEU A 116 3.72 9.45 0.21
CA LEU A 116 5.09 9.54 -0.27
C LEU A 116 6.01 9.34 0.94
N THR A 117 6.69 8.19 1.00
CA THR A 117 7.50 7.81 2.16
C THR A 117 8.97 7.68 1.75
N ALA A 118 9.87 8.41 2.42
CA ALA A 118 11.32 8.28 2.21
C ALA A 118 11.86 7.07 2.97
N VAL A 119 12.36 6.07 2.25
CA VAL A 119 12.86 4.82 2.83
C VAL A 119 14.37 4.92 3.05
N ALA A 120 14.76 5.03 4.32
CA ALA A 120 16.15 5.08 4.80
C ALA A 120 17.07 6.08 4.06
N GLY A 121 16.50 7.14 3.48
CA GLY A 121 17.24 8.15 2.70
C GLY A 121 17.79 7.66 1.35
N HIS A 122 17.41 6.46 0.90
CA HIS A 122 17.90 5.86 -0.34
C HIS A 122 16.93 6.02 -1.51
N HIS A 123 15.63 5.97 -1.23
CA HIS A 123 14.56 6.07 -2.22
C HIS A 123 13.26 6.58 -1.59
N GLN A 124 12.29 6.89 -2.44
CA GLN A 124 10.97 7.33 -2.07
C GLN A 124 9.93 6.40 -2.68
N ASP A 125 9.09 5.83 -1.83
CA ASP A 125 7.93 5.06 -2.27
C ASP A 125 6.74 6.01 -2.45
N VAL A 126 6.07 5.89 -3.59
CA VAL A 126 4.72 6.41 -3.78
C VAL A 126 3.78 5.23 -3.56
N THR A 127 3.06 5.21 -2.43
CA THR A 127 2.28 4.05 -2.04
C THR A 127 0.79 4.33 -2.13
N LEU A 128 0.08 3.50 -2.90
CA LEU A 128 -1.38 3.46 -2.93
C LEU A 128 -1.88 2.44 -1.90
N TRP A 129 -2.80 2.86 -1.03
CA TRP A 129 -3.32 2.02 0.04
C TRP A 129 -4.75 1.57 -0.28
N TYR A 130 -4.99 0.28 -0.14
CA TYR A 130 -6.26 -0.37 -0.42
C TYR A 130 -6.86 -0.89 0.88
N ALA A 131 -8.13 -0.58 1.14
CA ALA A 131 -8.88 -1.09 2.29
C ALA A 131 -9.70 -2.31 1.84
N LEU A 132 -9.45 -3.49 2.39
CA LEU A 132 -10.07 -4.75 1.97
C LEU A 132 -10.87 -5.34 3.14
N PRO A 133 -12.20 -5.18 3.18
CA PRO A 133 -13.05 -5.81 4.18
C PRO A 133 -13.03 -7.33 4.02
N VAL A 134 -12.51 -8.02 5.04
CA VAL A 134 -12.45 -9.49 5.09
C VAL A 134 -12.73 -9.97 6.51
N SER A 135 -13.18 -11.21 6.66
CA SER A 135 -13.27 -11.81 8.00
C SER A 135 -11.87 -12.09 8.54
N ARG A 136 -11.61 -11.74 9.81
CA ARG A 136 -10.36 -12.12 10.50
C ARG A 136 -10.15 -13.62 10.65
N ASP A 137 -11.20 -14.44 10.47
CA ASP A 137 -11.13 -15.90 10.49
C ASP A 137 -10.66 -16.50 9.15
N LEU A 138 -10.42 -15.66 8.13
CA LEU A 138 -9.91 -16.10 6.85
C LEU A 138 -8.56 -16.82 7.04
N PRO A 139 -8.42 -18.09 6.60
CA PRO A 139 -7.18 -18.81 6.76
C PRO A 139 -6.12 -18.18 5.84
N LEU A 140 -5.10 -17.58 6.45
CA LEU A 140 -3.96 -17.01 5.74
C LEU A 140 -2.67 -17.73 6.14
N ARG A 141 -1.66 -17.62 5.27
CA ARG A 141 -0.30 -18.05 5.54
C ARG A 141 0.66 -16.97 5.07
N HIS A 142 1.34 -16.33 6.01
CA HIS A 142 2.31 -15.30 5.66
C HIS A 142 3.60 -15.88 5.09
N ASP A 143 4.29 -15.14 4.22
CA ASP A 143 5.64 -15.47 3.78
C ASP A 143 6.64 -15.36 4.94
N GLN A 144 7.19 -16.50 5.35
CA GLN A 144 8.16 -16.61 6.43
C GLN A 144 9.56 -16.12 6.05
N THR A 145 9.80 -15.83 4.77
CA THR A 145 11.07 -15.25 4.30
C THR A 145 11.10 -13.73 4.43
N GLU A 146 9.93 -13.09 4.51
CA GLU A 146 9.79 -11.64 4.55
C GLU A 146 9.25 -11.12 5.90
N PHE A 147 8.35 -11.88 6.52
CA PHE A 147 7.68 -11.50 7.75
C PHE A 147 8.01 -12.44 8.91
N ARG A 148 8.27 -11.87 10.08
CA ARG A 148 8.43 -12.65 11.33
C ARG A 148 7.09 -13.22 11.80
N GLU A 149 6.05 -12.43 11.63
CA GLU A 149 4.68 -12.79 11.93
C GLU A 149 3.69 -11.91 11.15
N ALA A 150 2.46 -12.40 11.02
CA ALA A 150 1.30 -11.64 10.61
C ALA A 150 0.27 -11.69 11.74
N ARG A 151 -0.24 -10.53 12.17
CA ARG A 151 -1.09 -10.41 13.34
C ARG A 151 -2.23 -9.44 13.12
N TRP A 152 -3.42 -9.84 13.55
CA TRP A 152 -4.57 -8.94 13.67
C TRP A 152 -4.42 -8.09 14.93
N PHE A 153 -4.55 -6.79 14.76
CA PHE A 153 -4.62 -5.82 15.85
C PHE A 153 -5.99 -5.17 15.84
N ASP A 154 -6.61 -5.09 17.01
CA ASP A 154 -7.74 -4.20 17.20
C ASP A 154 -7.28 -2.75 17.03
N PHE A 155 -8.13 -1.86 16.52
CA PHE A 155 -7.73 -0.49 16.16
C PHE A 155 -7.15 0.31 17.35
N ASP A 156 -7.58 0.03 18.58
CA ASP A 156 -7.09 0.66 19.80
C ASP A 156 -5.79 0.06 20.34
N GLN A 157 -5.28 -1.02 19.73
CA GLN A 157 -4.08 -1.76 20.11
C GLN A 157 -2.99 -1.73 19.03
N LEU A 158 -3.14 -0.91 17.99
CA LEU A 158 -2.16 -0.80 16.92
C LEU A 158 -0.79 -0.34 17.45
N PRO A 159 0.33 -0.96 17.01
CA PRO A 159 1.67 -0.66 17.50
C PRO A 159 2.24 0.59 16.83
N HIS A 160 1.57 1.75 16.97
CA HIS A 160 1.87 2.97 16.23
C HIS A 160 3.34 3.44 16.30
N ALA A 161 4.03 3.20 17.42
CA ALA A 161 5.43 3.60 17.59
C ALA A 161 6.40 2.81 16.70
N ASP A 162 6.04 1.57 16.35
CA ASP A 162 6.86 0.62 15.60
C ASP A 162 6.23 0.27 14.24
N SER A 163 5.38 1.15 13.69
CA SER A 163 4.63 0.92 12.45
C SER A 163 4.98 1.91 11.33
N GLU A 164 4.39 1.72 10.14
CA GLU A 164 4.36 2.75 9.09
C GLU A 164 3.95 4.11 9.72
N PRO A 165 4.80 5.17 9.63
CA PRO A 165 4.51 6.54 10.10
C PRO A 165 3.13 7.13 9.77
N HIS A 166 2.47 6.69 8.71
CA HIS A 166 1.18 7.14 8.21
C HIS A 166 0.03 6.20 8.58
N LEU A 167 0.28 5.08 9.27
CA LEU A 167 -0.74 4.12 9.67
C LEU A 167 -1.88 4.78 10.47
N ALA A 168 -1.56 5.64 11.44
CA ALA A 168 -2.58 6.34 12.23
C ALA A 168 -3.48 7.26 11.37
N ARG A 169 -2.92 7.86 10.32
CA ARG A 169 -3.68 8.68 9.36
C ARG A 169 -4.57 7.81 8.49
N PHE A 170 -4.04 6.68 8.02
CA PHE A 170 -4.84 5.72 7.27
C PHE A 170 -6.04 5.23 8.09
N VAL A 171 -5.84 4.84 9.36
CA VAL A 171 -6.91 4.42 10.27
C VAL A 171 -7.94 5.54 10.46
N ALA A 172 -7.50 6.78 10.72
CA ALA A 172 -8.40 7.92 10.82
C ALA A 172 -9.18 8.23 9.52
N LYS A 173 -8.70 7.73 8.37
CA LYS A 173 -9.40 7.84 7.08
C LYS A 173 -10.48 6.80 6.91
N LEU A 174 -10.33 5.60 7.49
CA LEU A 174 -11.30 4.51 7.36
C LEU A 174 -12.72 4.95 7.77
N ASP A 175 -12.83 5.77 8.82
CA ASP A 175 -14.11 6.34 9.28
C ASP A 175 -14.80 7.31 8.29
N LYS A 176 -14.12 7.69 7.21
CA LYS A 176 -14.56 8.70 6.24
C LYS A 176 -14.76 8.16 4.84
N ILE A 177 -14.58 6.86 4.64
CA ILE A 177 -14.71 6.20 3.35
C ILE A 177 -15.73 5.06 3.48
N ASP A 178 -16.53 4.87 2.43
CA ASP A 178 -17.41 3.71 2.35
C ASP A 178 -16.56 2.50 1.91
N ILE A 179 -16.50 1.47 2.75
CA ILE A 179 -15.73 0.23 2.51
C ILE A 179 -16.67 -0.96 2.36
#